data_AF-A0A1F9P8J4-F1
#
_entry.id   AF-A0A1F9P8J4-F1
#
_cell.length_a   1.000
_cell.length_b   1.000
_cell.length_c   1.000
_cell.angle_alpha   90.00
_cell.angle_beta   90.00
_cell.angle_gamma   90.00
#
_symmetry.space_group_name_H-M   'P 1'
#
loop_
_entity.id
_entity.type
_entity.pdbx_description
1 polymer ?
#
loop_
_entity_poly.entity_id
_entity_poly.type
_entity_poly.pdbx_seq_one_letter_code
_entity_poly.pdbx_strand_id
1 'polypeptide(L)'
;MRTLRIIPRDSFDLYAALVRKEIGLARKKQGTFYRSGRKKHGEAKWAHEAYSGWVSLQRCKDGVVIAEIQTRARPSREWELLHPFLGFLERHFGNRINAINILFLG
;
A
#
# COMPACT_ATOMS: atom_id res chain seq x y z
N MET A 1 -11.93 -0.49 -9.19
CA MET A 1 -10.52 -0.37 -8.78
C MET A 1 -10.39 0.96 -8.07
N ARG A 2 -9.56 1.07 -7.03
CA ARG A 2 -9.27 2.37 -6.42
C ARG A 2 -7.78 2.66 -6.48
N THR A 3 -7.43 3.87 -6.89
CA THR A 3 -6.04 4.31 -6.95
C THR A 3 -5.80 5.35 -5.87
N LEU A 4 -4.72 5.17 -5.13
CA LEU A 4 -4.26 6.08 -4.10
C LEU A 4 -2.98 6.74 -4.57
N ARG A 5 -2.88 8.06 -4.39
CA ARG A 5 -1.62 8.79 -4.48
C ARG A 5 -1.22 9.21 -3.07
N ILE A 6 -0.12 8.63 -2.58
CA ILE A 6 0.41 8.87 -1.24
C ILE A 6 1.60 9.81 -1.38
N ILE A 7 1.49 10.99 -0.78
CA ILE A 7 2.46 12.06 -0.89
C ILE A 7 3.25 12.15 0.42
N PRO A 8 4.57 11.88 0.42
CA PRO A 8 5.39 12.00 1.62
C PRO A 8 5.68 13.46 1.99
N ARG A 9 6.15 13.67 3.22
CA ARG A 9 6.83 14.91 3.65
C ARG A 9 8.31 14.86 3.25
N ASP A 10 8.89 16.02 2.96
CA ASP A 10 10.34 16.25 2.81
C ASP A 10 11.07 15.26 1.89
N SER A 11 10.43 14.84 0.79
CA SER A 11 10.98 13.85 -0.16
C SER A 11 11.37 12.51 0.50
N PHE A 12 10.74 12.15 1.62
CA PHE A 12 10.97 10.87 2.30
C PHE A 12 10.73 9.70 1.34
N ASP A 13 11.69 8.76 1.27
CA ASP A 13 11.57 7.54 0.45
C ASP A 13 10.55 6.58 1.06
N LEU A 14 9.27 6.93 0.87
CA LEU A 14 8.14 6.22 1.43
C LEU A 14 8.06 4.80 0.87
N TYR A 15 8.31 4.61 -0.42
CA TYR A 15 8.30 3.28 -1.03
C TYR A 15 9.27 2.31 -0.32
N ALA A 16 10.54 2.72 -0.16
CA ALA A 16 11.53 1.87 0.51
C ALA A 16 11.17 1.65 1.98
N ALA A 17 10.57 2.63 2.65
CA ALA A 17 10.11 2.50 4.03
C ALA A 17 8.94 1.50 4.18
N LEU A 18 7.94 1.59 3.30
CA LEU A 18 6.79 0.67 3.23
C LEU A 18 7.27 -0.79 3.07
N VAL A 19 8.13 -1.03 2.07
CA VAL A 19 8.66 -2.38 1.79
C VAL A 19 9.50 -2.92 2.95
N ARG A 20 10.37 -2.10 3.55
CA ARG A 20 11.15 -2.54 4.71
C ARG A 20 10.26 -2.89 5.90
N LYS A 21 9.21 -2.11 6.13
CA LYS A 21 8.29 -2.33 7.25
C LYS A 21 7.47 -3.61 7.07
N GLU A 22 6.93 -3.84 5.88
CA GLU A 22 6.21 -5.10 5.56
C GLU A 22 7.12 -6.32 5.76
N ILE A 23 8.35 -6.31 5.24
CA ILE A 23 9.31 -7.40 5.44
C ILE A 23 9.61 -7.61 6.94
N GLY A 24 9.82 -6.52 7.69
CA GLY A 24 10.11 -6.60 9.12
C GLY A 24 8.96 -7.18 9.94
N LEU A 25 7.72 -6.87 9.55
CA LEU A 25 6.48 -7.39 10.11
C LEU A 25 6.30 -8.87 9.76
N ALA A 26 6.42 -9.24 8.48
CA ALA A 26 6.31 -10.61 8.01
C ALA A 26 7.32 -11.55 8.69
N ARG A 27 8.58 -11.11 8.88
CA ARG A 27 9.62 -11.89 9.60
C ARG A 27 9.24 -12.21 11.04
N LYS A 28 8.44 -11.36 11.68
CA LYS A 28 7.95 -11.53 13.06
C LYS A 28 6.59 -12.22 13.11
N LYS A 29 6.02 -12.62 11.97
CA LYS A 29 4.62 -13.07 11.86
C LYS A 29 3.63 -12.05 12.47
N GLN A 30 3.95 -10.77 12.30
CA GLN A 30 3.13 -9.66 12.75
C GLN A 30 2.67 -8.90 11.51
N GLY A 31 1.40 -8.49 11.43
CA GLY A 31 0.86 -7.76 10.28
C GLY A 31 0.11 -8.65 9.29
N THR A 32 -0.78 -8.02 8.52
CA THR A 32 -1.80 -8.70 7.71
C THR A 32 -1.54 -8.63 6.21
N PHE A 33 -0.60 -7.77 5.80
CA PHE A 33 -0.14 -7.66 4.42
C PHE A 33 1.14 -8.47 4.22
N TYR A 34 1.23 -9.14 3.08
CA TYR A 34 2.42 -9.89 2.69
C TYR A 34 2.67 -9.80 1.19
N ARG A 35 3.93 -9.85 0.77
CA ARG A 35 4.28 -9.92 -0.66
C ARG A 35 3.66 -11.12 -1.37
N SER A 36 3.00 -10.86 -2.50
CA SER A 36 2.33 -11.87 -3.34
C SER A 36 2.74 -11.84 -4.81
N GLY A 37 3.57 -10.88 -5.23
CA GLY A 37 4.09 -10.77 -6.60
C GLY A 37 5.60 -10.91 -6.72
N ARG A 38 6.09 -11.06 -7.96
CA ARG A 38 7.52 -11.10 -8.27
C ARG A 38 8.21 -9.81 -7.82
N LYS A 39 9.47 -9.93 -7.38
CA LYS A 39 10.30 -8.76 -7.04
C LYS A 39 10.62 -7.98 -8.31
N LYS A 40 10.21 -6.71 -8.34
CA LYS A 40 10.55 -5.75 -9.39
C LYS A 40 11.10 -4.48 -8.74
N HIS A 41 11.95 -3.76 -9.48
CA HIS A 41 12.50 -2.51 -8.99
C HIS A 41 11.40 -1.44 -8.96
N GLY A 42 11.23 -0.76 -7.81
CA GLY A 42 10.21 0.28 -7.65
C GLY A 42 8.76 -0.22 -7.65
N GLU A 43 8.52 -1.53 -7.71
CA GLU A 43 7.19 -2.14 -7.68
C GLU A 43 7.07 -3.24 -6.62
N ALA A 44 5.93 -3.26 -5.92
CA ALA A 44 5.57 -4.33 -5.02
C ALA A 44 4.10 -4.70 -5.18
N LYS A 45 3.77 -5.97 -4.92
CA LYS A 45 2.39 -6.45 -4.88
C LYS A 45 2.16 -7.15 -3.55
N TRP A 46 1.20 -6.66 -2.78
CA TRP A 46 0.86 -7.17 -1.45
C TRP A 46 -0.53 -7.78 -1.46
N ALA A 47 -0.69 -8.97 -0.90
CA ALA A 47 -1.99 -9.54 -0.59
C ALA A 47 -2.31 -9.32 0.90
N HIS A 48 -3.58 -9.49 1.26
CA HIS A 48 -4.04 -9.46 2.65
C HIS A 48 -4.44 -10.87 3.08
N GLU A 49 -4.18 -11.24 4.33
CA GLU A 49 -4.47 -12.59 4.86
C GLU A 49 -5.95 -12.98 4.78
N ALA A 50 -6.85 -12.01 4.98
CA ALA A 50 -8.30 -12.26 5.06
C ALA A 50 -9.10 -11.82 3.82
N TYR A 51 -8.53 -10.98 2.94
CA TYR A 51 -9.30 -10.33 1.88
C TYR A 51 -8.74 -10.65 0.50
N SER A 52 -9.61 -11.09 -0.41
CA SER A 52 -9.21 -11.51 -1.74
C SER A 52 -8.90 -10.32 -2.64
N GLY A 53 -7.66 -10.27 -3.11
CA GLY A 53 -7.16 -9.20 -3.95
C GLY A 53 -5.73 -8.83 -3.59
N TRP A 54 -5.33 -7.62 -3.98
CA TRP A 54 -4.00 -7.11 -3.72
C TRP A 54 -3.94 -5.59 -3.76
N VAL A 55 -2.87 -5.08 -3.13
CA VAL A 55 -2.39 -3.71 -3.25
C VAL A 55 -1.14 -3.74 -4.13
N SER A 56 -1.19 -3.10 -5.28
CA SER A 56 0.00 -2.87 -6.10
C SER A 56 0.60 -1.52 -5.71
N LEU A 57 1.90 -1.48 -5.41
CA LEU A 57 2.63 -0.27 -5.06
C LEU A 57 3.63 0.05 -6.17
N GLN A 58 3.66 1.31 -6.57
CA GLN A 58 4.64 1.84 -7.51
C GLN A 58 5.32 3.06 -6.92
N ARG A 59 6.66 3.05 -6.95
CA ARG A 59 7.50 4.20 -6.61
C ARG A 59 7.44 5.22 -7.74
N CYS A 60 7.20 6.48 -7.36
CA CYS A 60 7.27 7.63 -8.26
C CYS A 60 8.39 8.59 -7.82
N LYS A 61 8.53 9.71 -8.54
CA LYS A 61 9.45 10.79 -8.18
C LYS A 61 9.09 11.39 -6.82
N ASP A 62 10.08 12.01 -6.18
CA ASP A 62 9.93 12.74 -4.90
C ASP A 62 9.35 11.91 -3.76
N GLY A 63 9.58 10.60 -3.80
CA GLY A 63 9.11 9.65 -2.78
C GLY A 63 7.61 9.34 -2.84
N VAL A 64 6.87 9.92 -3.80
CA VAL A 64 5.44 9.63 -4.00
C VAL A 64 5.25 8.13 -4.28
N VAL A 65 4.18 7.57 -3.72
CA VAL A 65 3.77 6.19 -3.97
C VAL A 65 2.37 6.17 -4.57
N ILE A 66 2.23 5.49 -5.70
CA ILE A 66 0.92 5.11 -6.23
C ILE A 66 0.59 3.73 -5.68
N ALA A 67 -0.60 3.59 -5.09
CA ALA A 67 -1.12 2.32 -4.62
C ALA A 67 -2.44 2.00 -5.32
N GLU A 68 -2.52 0.87 -6.00
CA GLU A 68 -3.74 0.40 -6.65
C GLU A 68 -4.36 -0.72 -5.82
N ILE A 69 -5.62 -0.51 -5.42
CA ILE A 69 -6.43 -1.48 -4.70
C ILE A 69 -7.26 -2.25 -5.72
N GLN A 70 -7.00 -3.55 -5.82
CA GLN A 70 -7.71 -4.45 -6.70
C GLN A 70 -8.28 -5.60 -5.87
N THR A 71 -9.60 -5.77 -5.89
CA THR A 71 -10.27 -6.92 -5.28
C THR A 71 -10.62 -7.97 -6.34
N ARG A 72 -10.62 -9.25 -5.96
CA ARG A 72 -11.23 -10.32 -6.76
C ARG A 72 -12.73 -10.46 -6.51
N ALA A 73 -13.25 -9.84 -5.46
CA ALA A 73 -14.66 -9.83 -5.14
C ALA A 73 -15.40 -8.76 -5.99
N ARG A 74 -16.71 -8.56 -5.71
CA ARG A 74 -17.47 -7.49 -6.36
C ARG A 74 -16.82 -6.13 -6.08
N PRO A 75 -16.82 -5.16 -7.03
CA PRO A 75 -16.18 -3.85 -6.87
C PRO A 75 -16.57 -3.09 -5.58
N SER A 76 -17.77 -3.33 -5.05
CA SER A 76 -18.23 -2.75 -3.78
C SER A 76 -17.38 -3.14 -2.56
N ARG A 77 -16.57 -4.20 -2.63
CA ARG A 77 -15.75 -4.72 -1.52
C ARG A 77 -14.30 -4.23 -1.52
N GLU A 78 -13.91 -3.34 -2.42
CA GLU A 78 -12.57 -2.73 -2.41
C GLU A 78 -12.24 -2.04 -1.08
N TRP A 79 -13.26 -1.65 -0.32
CA TRP A 79 -13.09 -1.06 1.02
C TRP A 79 -12.41 -2.03 2.00
N GLU A 80 -12.64 -3.34 1.87
CA GLU A 80 -12.08 -4.38 2.73
C GLU A 80 -10.55 -4.43 2.63
N LEU A 81 -9.97 -4.08 1.47
CA LEU A 81 -8.51 -3.95 1.30
C LEU A 81 -8.01 -2.52 1.57
N LEU A 82 -8.79 -1.52 1.18
CA LEU A 82 -8.43 -0.11 1.35
C LEU A 82 -8.32 0.27 2.84
N HIS A 83 -9.29 -0.09 3.65
CA HIS A 83 -9.33 0.26 5.06
C HIS A 83 -8.11 -0.23 5.86
N PRO A 84 -7.74 -1.53 5.85
CA PRO A 84 -6.54 -1.99 6.54
C PRO A 84 -5.25 -1.40 5.94
N PHE A 85 -5.23 -1.08 4.65
CA PHE A 85 -4.08 -0.42 4.02
C PHE A 85 -3.91 1.02 4.55
N LEU A 86 -4.99 1.80 4.64
CA LEU A 86 -4.95 3.13 5.27
C LEU A 86 -4.51 3.04 6.74
N GLY A 87 -5.04 2.08 7.50
CA GLY A 87 -4.62 1.86 8.88
C GLY A 87 -3.14 1.47 9.01
N PHE A 88 -2.59 0.71 8.05
CA PHE A 88 -1.16 0.41 8.01
C PHE A 88 -0.32 1.68 7.77
N LEU A 89 -0.74 2.53 6.83
CA LEU A 89 -0.07 3.79 6.53
C LEU A 89 -0.07 4.74 7.73
N GLU A 90 -1.23 4.93 8.36
CA GLU A 90 -1.38 5.77 9.54
C GLU A 90 -0.49 5.29 10.69
N ARG A 91 -0.63 4.02 11.10
CA ARG A 91 0.09 3.45 12.25
C ARG A 91 1.60 3.50 12.14
N HIS A 92 2.16 3.49 10.94
CA HIS A 92 3.60 3.35 10.73
C HIS A 92 4.25 4.58 10.11
N PHE A 93 3.48 5.42 9.42
CA PHE A 93 4.01 6.51 8.60
C PHE A 93 3.15 7.78 8.65
N GLY A 94 2.13 7.88 9.51
CA GLY A 94 1.24 9.05 9.57
C GLY A 94 1.99 10.39 9.71
N ASN A 95 3.05 10.43 10.51
CA ASN A 95 3.90 11.62 10.67
C ASN A 95 4.86 11.89 9.48
N ARG A 96 5.00 10.95 8.54
CA ARG A 96 5.83 11.08 7.32
C ARG A 96 4.99 11.29 6.06
N ILE A 97 3.67 11.19 6.15
CA ILE A 97 2.75 11.40 5.02
C ILE A 97 2.19 12.83 5.11
N ASN A 98 2.24 13.54 3.99
CA ASN A 98 1.64 14.85 3.85
C ASN A 98 0.16 14.75 3.45
N ALA A 99 -0.15 13.89 2.46
CA ALA A 99 -1.50 13.71 1.97
C ALA A 99 -1.71 12.31 1.35
N ILE A 100 -2.96 11.87 1.33
CA ILE A 100 -3.42 10.69 0.60
C ILE A 100 -4.61 11.11 -0.25
N ASN A 101 -4.48 11.02 -1.57
CA ASN A 101 -5.58 11.28 -2.50
C ASN A 101 -6.16 9.95 -2.96
N ILE A 102 -7.47 9.77 -2.86
CA ILE A 102 -8.18 8.59 -3.37
C ILE A 102 -8.87 8.99 -4.68
N LEU A 103 -8.51 8.30 -5.76
CA LEU A 103 -9.04 8.53 -7.09
C LEU A 103 -10.09 7.46 -7.42
N PHE A 104 -11.28 7.91 -7.77
CA PHE A 104 -12.38 7.09 -8.29
C PHE A 104 -12.37 7.21 -9.81
N LEU A 105 -11.59 6.34 -10.46
CA LEU A 105 -11.55 6.26 -11.92
C LEU A 105 -12.67 5.30 -12.35
N GLY A 106 -13.58 5.80 -13.19
CA GLY A 106 -14.71 5.06 -13.77
C GLY A 106 -14.30 4.13 -14.90
#